data_AF-A0A126QMX7-F1
#
_entry.id   AF-A0A126QMX7-F1
#
_cell.length_a   1.000
_cell.length_b   1.000
_cell.length_c   1.000
_cell.angle_alpha   90.00
_cell.angle_beta   90.00
_cell.angle_gamma   90.00
#
_symmetry.space_group_name_H-M   'P 1'
#
loop_
_entity.id
_entity.type
_entity.pdbx_description
1 polymer ?
#
loop_
_entity_poly.entity_id
_entity_poly.type
_entity_poly.pdbx_seq_one_letter_code
_entity_poly.pdbx_strand_id
1 'polypeptide(L)'
;MSESYMEKALLKLARQINAYDEASLMSLWEKYAEKVRHFEPTKRWEEAVLVFNLIQSTRLKNQLFNYNWAQSRQPGEPPVELDLAALTAPEKNAGRLRDAEDDAPEPVTEKKDRRGKLLTLTPKNGK
;
A
#
# COMPACT_ATOMS: atom_id res chain seq x y z
N MET A 1 -25.69 26.05 -0.88
CA MET A 1 -24.73 26.89 -1.66
C MET A 1 -23.27 26.67 -1.26
N SER A 2 -22.94 26.25 -0.03
CA SER A 2 -21.58 25.96 0.44
C SER A 2 -20.98 24.65 -0.10
N GLU A 3 -21.79 23.63 -0.36
CA GLU A 3 -21.32 22.31 -0.84
C GLU A 3 -20.46 22.40 -2.11
N SER A 4 -20.89 23.17 -3.13
CA SER A 4 -20.12 23.24 -4.39
C SER A 4 -18.76 23.92 -4.25
N TYR A 5 -18.57 24.82 -3.27
CA TYR A 5 -17.27 25.51 -3.10
C TYR A 5 -16.26 24.61 -2.40
N MET A 6 -16.68 23.95 -1.31
CA MET A 6 -15.83 23.02 -0.59
C MET A 6 -15.47 21.80 -1.46
N GLU A 7 -16.44 21.26 -2.18
CA GLU A 7 -16.19 20.17 -3.12
C GLU A 7 -15.19 20.58 -4.22
N LYS A 8 -15.35 21.78 -4.81
CA LYS A 8 -14.38 22.30 -5.79
C LYS A 8 -12.98 22.46 -5.21
N ALA A 9 -12.86 22.89 -3.95
CA ALA A 9 -11.58 23.00 -3.27
C ALA A 9 -10.93 21.62 -3.06
N LEU A 10 -11.70 20.64 -2.58
CA LEU A 10 -11.25 19.26 -2.41
C LEU A 10 -10.85 18.63 -3.74
N LEU A 11 -11.62 18.82 -4.81
CA LEU A 11 -11.28 18.34 -6.15
C LEU A 11 -10.00 18.99 -6.68
N LYS A 12 -9.77 20.28 -6.39
CA LYS A 12 -8.53 20.96 -6.76
C LYS A 12 -7.33 20.35 -6.03
N LEU A 13 -7.46 20.09 -4.73
CA LEU A 13 -6.43 19.40 -3.94
C LEU A 13 -6.17 17.99 -4.47
N ALA A 14 -7.23 17.22 -4.74
CA ALA A 14 -7.10 15.87 -5.29
C ALA A 14 -6.32 15.86 -6.62
N ARG A 15 -6.61 16.81 -7.53
CA ARG A 15 -5.87 16.95 -8.79
C ARG A 15 -4.41 17.33 -8.57
N GLN A 16 -4.13 18.24 -7.64
CA GLN A 16 -2.75 18.62 -7.31
C GLN A 16 -1.97 17.43 -6.74
N ILE A 17 -2.58 16.67 -5.83
CA ILE A 17 -1.93 15.50 -5.21
C ILE A 17 -1.69 14.40 -6.25
N ASN A 18 -2.65 14.17 -7.14
CA ASN A 18 -2.55 13.17 -8.19
C ASN A 18 -1.48 13.49 -9.26
N ALA A 19 -1.00 14.75 -9.28
CA ALA A 19 0.11 15.15 -10.15
C ALA A 19 1.49 14.83 -9.56
N TYR A 20 1.59 14.58 -8.25
CA TYR A 20 2.84 14.13 -7.64
C TYR A 20 3.03 12.62 -7.86
N ASP A 21 4.28 12.21 -8.03
CA ASP A 21 4.61 10.78 -8.06
C ASP A 21 4.51 10.15 -6.66
N GLU A 22 4.15 8.87 -6.61
CA GLU A 22 3.97 8.15 -5.35
C GLU A 22 5.29 8.03 -4.58
N ALA A 23 6.41 7.82 -5.26
CA ALA A 23 7.72 7.65 -4.64
C ALA A 23 8.12 8.88 -3.81
N SER A 24 7.86 10.07 -4.35
CA SER A 24 8.13 11.36 -3.71
C SER A 24 7.22 11.56 -2.50
N LEU A 25 5.94 11.19 -2.57
CA LEU A 25 5.04 11.25 -1.42
C LEU A 25 5.43 10.24 -0.33
N MET A 26 5.85 9.05 -0.72
CA MET A 26 6.30 8.01 0.22
C MET A 26 7.60 8.41 0.93
N SER A 27 8.46 9.22 0.30
CA SER A 27 9.66 9.77 0.98
C SER A 27 9.31 10.62 2.22
N LEU A 28 8.09 11.18 2.28
CA LEU A 28 7.60 11.97 3.41
C LEU A 28 6.88 11.11 4.45
N TRP A 29 6.60 9.85 4.14
CA TRP A 29 5.76 8.98 4.98
C TRP A 29 6.31 8.84 6.40
N GLU A 30 7.57 8.44 6.56
CA GLU A 30 8.18 8.21 7.88
C GLU A 30 8.18 9.48 8.74
N LYS A 31 8.43 10.63 8.11
CA LYS A 31 8.43 11.94 8.77
C LYS A 31 7.06 12.29 9.35
N TYR A 32 5.98 12.07 8.58
CA TYR A 32 4.64 12.41 9.05
C TYR A 32 4.04 11.33 9.95
N ALA A 33 4.37 10.06 9.73
CA ALA A 33 4.00 8.98 10.64
C ALA A 33 4.52 9.23 12.06
N GLU A 34 5.79 9.61 12.20
CA GLU A 34 6.38 9.90 13.51
C GLU A 34 5.74 11.15 14.16
N LYS A 35 5.44 12.19 13.38
CA LYS A 35 4.74 13.38 13.89
C LYS A 35 3.33 13.08 14.39
N VAL A 36 2.59 12.22 13.69
CA VAL A 36 1.22 11.87 14.06
C VAL A 36 1.19 10.94 15.26
N ARG A 37 2.20 10.07 15.41
CA ARG A 37 2.33 9.13 16.53
C ARG A 37 2.36 9.81 17.90
N HIS A 38 2.95 11.00 17.99
CA HIS A 38 2.97 11.80 19.22
C HIS A 38 1.85 12.82 19.17
N PHE A 39 0.76 12.52 19.87
CA PHE A 39 -0.39 13.44 19.94
C PHE A 39 0.01 14.76 20.61
N GLU A 40 -0.28 15.86 19.92
CA GLU A 40 -0.20 17.21 20.47
C GLU A 40 -1.49 17.96 20.10
N PRO A 41 -2.16 18.65 21.03
CA PRO A 41 -3.36 19.44 20.74
C PRO A 41 -2.97 20.78 20.08
N THR A 42 -2.28 20.71 18.94
CA THR A 42 -1.77 21.88 18.22
C THR A 42 -2.23 21.85 16.76
N LYS A 43 -2.41 23.03 16.16
CA LYS A 43 -2.72 23.15 14.73
C LYS A 43 -1.68 22.45 13.84
N ARG A 44 -0.41 22.45 14.27
CA ARG A 44 0.68 21.79 13.53
C ARG A 44 0.52 20.28 13.50
N TRP A 45 0.02 19.69 14.59
CA TRP A 45 -0.30 18.27 14.63
C TRP A 45 -1.49 17.94 13.74
N GLU A 46 -2.56 18.75 13.80
CA GLU A 46 -3.72 18.60 12.90
C GLU A 46 -3.31 18.66 11.42
N GLU A 47 -2.47 19.62 11.05
CA GLU A 47 -1.90 19.72 9.70
C GLU A 47 -1.05 18.48 9.35
N ALA A 48 -0.24 17.97 10.28
CA ALA A 48 0.56 16.77 10.06
C ALA A 48 -0.32 15.52 9.82
N VAL A 49 -1.44 15.40 10.55
CA VAL A 49 -2.43 14.34 10.35
C VAL A 49 -3.06 14.44 8.97
N LEU A 50 -3.46 15.64 8.54
CA LEU A 50 -4.02 15.83 7.21
C LEU A 50 -3.02 15.46 6.11
N VAL A 51 -1.78 15.94 6.21
CA VAL A 51 -0.73 15.59 5.24
C VAL A 51 -0.47 14.08 5.22
N PHE A 52 -0.41 13.43 6.39
CA PHE A 52 -0.25 11.99 6.46
C PHE A 52 -1.40 11.26 5.73
N ASN A 53 -2.66 11.64 6.00
CA ASN A 53 -3.82 11.05 5.33
C ASN A 53 -3.83 11.27 3.82
N LEU A 54 -3.32 12.39 3.32
CA LEU A 54 -3.17 12.62 1.87
C LEU A 54 -2.17 11.64 1.24
N ILE A 55 -1.05 11.34 1.92
CA ILE A 55 -0.09 10.33 1.48
C ILE A 55 -0.76 8.95 1.43
N GLN A 56 -1.49 8.58 2.51
CA GLN A 56 -2.23 7.31 2.57
C GLN A 56 -3.28 7.20 1.46
N SER A 57 -3.97 8.31 1.15
CA SER A 57 -5.00 8.37 0.09
C SER A 57 -4.41 8.09 -1.29
N THR A 58 -3.22 8.61 -1.59
CA THR A 58 -2.54 8.32 -2.86
C THR A 58 -2.22 6.83 -2.98
N ARG A 59 -1.71 6.21 -1.91
CA ARG A 59 -1.41 4.78 -1.92
C ARG A 59 -2.66 3.94 -2.06
N LEU A 60 -3.71 4.23 -1.29
CA LEU A 60 -4.99 3.54 -1.39
C LEU A 60 -5.54 3.60 -2.82
N LYS A 61 -5.52 4.77 -3.45
CA LYS A 61 -5.96 4.95 -4.85
C LYS A 61 -5.15 4.06 -5.81
N ASN A 62 -3.83 3.99 -5.64
CA ASN A 62 -2.97 3.15 -6.49
C ASN A 62 -3.22 1.65 -6.27
N GLN A 63 -3.42 1.23 -5.02
CA GLN A 63 -3.77 -0.15 -4.70
C GLN A 63 -5.14 -0.54 -5.27
N LEU A 64 -6.13 0.35 -5.16
CA LEU A 64 -7.45 0.15 -5.75
C LEU A 64 -7.39 0.07 -7.27
N PHE A 65 -6.55 0.89 -7.91
CA PHE A 65 -6.31 0.81 -9.35
C PHE A 65 -5.71 -0.56 -9.74
N ASN A 66 -4.68 -1.02 -9.03
CA ASN A 66 -4.03 -2.30 -9.28
C ASN A 66 -5.00 -3.48 -9.10
N TYR A 67 -5.84 -3.43 -8.06
CA TYR A 67 -6.88 -4.44 -7.80
C TYR A 67 -7.88 -4.53 -8.95
N ASN A 68 -8.50 -3.41 -9.33
CA ASN A 68 -9.49 -3.38 -10.41
C ASN A 68 -8.87 -3.79 -11.76
N TRP A 69 -7.60 -3.42 -12.00
CA TRP A 69 -6.86 -3.83 -13.18
C TRP A 69 -6.60 -5.34 -13.23
N ALA A 70 -6.23 -5.96 -12.09
CA ALA A 70 -6.01 -7.39 -11.99
C ALA A 70 -7.31 -8.18 -12.24
N GLN A 71 -8.42 -7.75 -11.62
CA GLN A 71 -9.74 -8.38 -11.84
C GLN A 71 -10.18 -8.32 -13.30
N SER A 72 -9.93 -7.20 -13.98
CA SER A 72 -10.27 -7.05 -15.39
C SER A 72 -9.51 -8.01 -16.32
N ARG A 73 -8.41 -8.62 -15.85
CA ARG A 73 -7.60 -9.59 -16.59
C ARG A 73 -7.93 -11.06 -16.26
N GLN A 74 -8.70 -11.32 -15.21
CA GLN A 74 -9.10 -12.67 -14.77
C GLN A 74 -10.62 -12.74 -14.56
N PRO A 75 -11.42 -12.68 -15.64
CA PRO A 75 -12.87 -12.81 -15.52
C PRO A 75 -13.22 -14.25 -15.11
N GLY A 76 -13.51 -14.48 -13.83
CA GLY A 76 -13.99 -15.76 -13.31
C GLY A 76 -13.46 -16.19 -11.95
N GLU A 77 -12.40 -15.56 -11.43
CA GLU A 77 -11.94 -15.80 -10.06
C GLU A 77 -12.78 -15.00 -9.05
N PRO A 78 -13.10 -15.58 -7.88
CA PRO A 78 -13.84 -14.86 -6.84
C PRO A 78 -13.04 -13.63 -6.38
N PRO A 79 -13.72 -12.51 -6.06
CA PRO A 79 -13.04 -11.30 -5.61
C PRO A 79 -12.19 -11.58 -4.37
N VAL A 80 -10.88 -11.29 -4.47
CA VAL A 80 -10.00 -11.29 -3.30
C VAL A 80 -10.45 -10.18 -2.35
N GLU A 81 -10.73 -10.52 -1.09
CA GLU A 81 -11.13 -9.54 -0.09
C GLU A 81 -9.99 -8.54 0.16
N LEU A 82 -10.29 -7.24 -0.03
CA LEU A 82 -9.29 -6.18 0.03
C LEU A 82 -9.28 -5.54 1.42
N ASP A 83 -8.27 -5.83 2.24
CA ASP A 83 -8.08 -5.14 3.53
C ASP A 83 -7.56 -3.71 3.30
N LEU A 84 -8.50 -2.75 3.26
CA LEU A 84 -8.22 -1.32 3.10
C LEU A 84 -7.24 -0.77 4.15
N ALA A 85 -7.24 -1.30 5.38
CA ALA A 85 -6.34 -0.84 6.43
C ALA A 85 -4.89 -1.27 6.13
N ALA A 86 -4.71 -2.51 5.67
CA ALA A 86 -3.41 -3.04 5.26
C ALA A 86 -2.78 -2.27 4.08
N LEU A 87 -3.60 -1.77 3.14
CA LEU A 87 -3.13 -1.03 1.96
C LEU A 87 -2.39 0.27 2.26
N THR A 88 -2.55 0.79 3.48
CA THR A 88 -1.96 2.06 3.88
C THR A 88 -0.71 1.86 4.77
N ALA A 89 -0.44 0.64 5.27
CA ALA A 89 0.74 0.31 6.08
C ALA A 89 1.97 -0.05 5.22
N PRO A 90 3.15 0.56 5.42
CA PRO A 90 4.31 0.40 4.53
C PRO A 90 4.67 -1.08 4.31
N GLU A 91 5.12 -1.41 3.09
CA GLU A 91 5.31 -2.75 2.51
C GLU A 91 6.12 -3.78 3.31
N LYS A 92 6.63 -3.46 4.52
CA LYS A 92 7.31 -4.45 5.38
C LYS A 92 6.42 -5.66 5.74
N ASN A 93 5.10 -5.60 5.53
CA ASN A 93 4.18 -6.71 5.76
C ASN A 93 3.26 -7.05 4.57
N ALA A 94 3.42 -6.43 3.40
CA ALA A 94 2.59 -6.74 2.22
C ALA A 94 2.94 -8.10 1.57
N GLY A 95 4.00 -8.77 2.05
CA GLY A 95 4.37 -10.14 1.66
C GLY A 95 3.58 -11.25 2.37
N ARG A 96 2.46 -10.93 3.02
CA ARG A 96 1.61 -11.91 3.71
C ARG A 96 0.19 -11.92 3.13
N LEU A 97 0.08 -11.99 1.81
CA LEU A 97 -0.93 -12.86 1.19
C LEU A 97 -0.55 -14.30 1.57
N ARG A 98 -0.73 -14.65 2.85
CA ARG A 98 -0.65 -16.04 3.31
C ARG A 98 -2.07 -16.56 3.22
N ASP A 99 -2.28 -17.42 2.23
CA ASP A 99 -3.02 -18.67 2.34
C ASP A 99 -3.88 -18.74 3.62
N ALA A 100 -5.10 -18.24 3.52
CA ALA A 100 -6.12 -18.46 4.53
C ALA A 100 -6.91 -19.72 4.15
N GLU A 101 -6.23 -20.86 4.21
CA GLU A 101 -6.87 -22.16 4.42
C GLU A 101 -6.11 -22.90 5.53
N ASP A 102 -6.91 -23.52 6.40
CA ASP A 102 -6.60 -24.46 7.48
C ASP A 102 -6.13 -23.95 8.86
N ASP A 103 -7.15 -23.89 9.72
CA ASP A 103 -7.17 -24.09 11.16
C ASP A 103 -6.55 -25.45 11.55
N ALA A 104 -5.40 -25.45 12.26
CA ALA A 104 -4.95 -26.50 13.18
C ALA A 104 -3.62 -26.12 13.88
N PRO A 105 -3.36 -26.59 15.13
CA PRO A 105 -2.34 -26.02 16.01
C PRO A 105 -0.91 -26.46 15.69
N GLU A 106 0.05 -25.57 15.96
CA GLU A 106 1.48 -25.77 15.72
C GLU A 106 2.08 -26.99 16.45
N PRO A 107 3.10 -27.62 15.84
CA PRO A 107 4.22 -28.12 16.60
C PRO A 107 5.55 -27.47 16.18
N VAL A 108 6.43 -27.48 17.18
CA VAL A 108 7.63 -26.67 17.38
C VAL A 108 8.83 -27.18 16.56
N THR A 109 9.62 -26.20 16.05
CA THR A 109 11.05 -26.23 15.64
C THR A 109 11.53 -27.17 14.52
N GLU A 110 12.14 -26.57 13.49
CA GLU A 110 13.57 -26.75 13.16
C GLU A 110 14.03 -25.73 12.10
N LYS A 111 15.10 -24.97 12.41
CA LYS A 111 15.72 -24.01 11.48
C LYS A 111 16.46 -24.77 10.38
N LYS A 112 16.03 -24.62 9.12
CA LYS A 112 16.80 -25.07 7.95
C LYS A 112 17.16 -23.91 7.02
N ASP A 113 18.46 -23.71 6.93
CA ASP A 113 19.19 -22.70 6.14
C ASP A 113 18.76 -22.72 4.66
N ARG A 114 18.19 -21.62 4.15
CA ARG A 114 17.79 -21.48 2.74
C ARG A 114 18.78 -20.58 2.01
N ARG A 115 19.92 -21.15 1.64
CA ARG A 115 20.79 -20.56 0.61
C ARG A 115 20.06 -20.58 -0.74
N GLY A 116 19.82 -19.40 -1.29
CA GLY A 116 19.12 -19.22 -2.56
C GLY A 116 19.79 -19.98 -3.70
N LYS A 117 19.01 -20.75 -4.47
CA LYS A 117 19.46 -21.41 -5.69
C LYS A 117 19.54 -20.35 -6.79
N LEU A 118 20.75 -19.94 -7.18
CA LEU A 118 20.98 -19.21 -8.43
C LEU A 118 20.64 -20.13 -9.62
N LEU A 119 19.73 -19.69 -10.48
CA LEU A 119 19.48 -20.31 -11.78
C LEU A 119 20.64 -19.97 -12.72
N THR A 120 21.57 -20.90 -12.92
CA THR A 120 22.59 -20.81 -13.96
C THR A 120 21.98 -21.21 -15.30
N LEU A 121 21.77 -20.22 -16.18
CA LEU A 121 21.33 -20.44 -17.55
C LEU A 121 22.54 -20.77 -18.43
N THR A 122 22.69 -22.03 -18.83
CA THR A 122 23.63 -22.41 -19.89
C THR A 122 23.00 -22.17 -21.27
N PRO A 123 23.68 -21.45 -22.18
CA PRO A 123 23.18 -21.25 -23.54
C PRO A 123 23.29 -22.54 -24.35
N LYS A 124 22.22 -22.89 -25.05
CA LYS A 124 22.16 -24.04 -25.96
C LYS A 124 22.81 -23.66 -27.28
N ASN A 125 24.00 -24.18 -27.55
CA ASN A 125 24.66 -24.05 -28.85
C ASN A 125 23.80 -24.74 -29.92
N GLY A 126 23.27 -23.93 -30.84
CA GLY A 126 22.63 -24.39 -32.07
C GLY A 126 23.70 -24.72 -33.11
N LYS A 127 23.59 -25.93 -33.65
CA LYS A 127 24.30 -26.45 -34.82
C LYS A 127 23.79 -25.80 -36.10
#